data_AF-A0AAN6G8E3-F1
#
_entry.id   AF-A0AAN6G8E3-F1
#
_cell.length_a   1.000
_cell.length_b   1.000
_cell.length_c   1.000
_cell.angle_alpha   90.00
_cell.angle_beta   90.00
_cell.angle_gamma   90.00
#
_symmetry.space_group_name_H-M   'P 1'
#
loop_
_entity.id
_entity.type
_entity.pdbx_description
1 polymer ?
#
loop_
_entity_poly.entity_id
_entity_poly.type
_entity_poly.pdbx_seq_one_letter_code
_entity_poly.pdbx_strand_id
1 'polypeptide(L)' 'MKIMQINAGRGATATSAALEIARNEGCDVVMMQELGGSFADLGTLPRILGQHYQIYLPASSDGVRPRVATYVRKHGLAW' A
#
# COMPACT_ATOMS: atom_id res chain seq x y z
N MET A 1 -8.97 9.21 13.51
CA MET A 1 -7.87 8.30 13.14
C MET A 1 -8.42 6.89 12.98
N LYS A 2 -8.48 6.36 11.75
CA LYS A 2 -8.92 5.00 11.42
C LYS A 2 -7.73 4.21 10.88
N ILE A 3 -7.47 3.03 11.45
CA ILE A 3 -6.34 2.17 11.08
C ILE A 3 -6.89 0.85 10.54
N MET A 4 -6.36 0.40 9.42
CA MET A 4 -6.63 -0.92 8.84
C MET A 4 -5.37 -1.78 8.89
N GLN A 5 -5.51 -3.03 9.30
CA GLN A 5 -4.45 -4.04 9.18
C GLN A 5 -4.97 -5.22 8.36
N ILE A 6 -4.20 -5.66 7.36
CA ILE A 6 -4.64 -6.73 6.47
C ILE A 6 -3.47 -7.51 5.86
N ASN A 7 -3.64 -8.83 5.77
CA ASN A 7 -2.80 -9.69 4.96
C ASN A 7 -3.47 -9.92 3.60
N ALA A 8 -2.80 -9.55 2.50
CA ALA A 8 -3.34 -9.62 1.14
C ALA A 8 -3.00 -10.93 0.40
N GLY A 9 -2.36 -11.90 1.06
CA GLY A 9 -2.14 -13.26 0.53
C GLY A 9 -1.35 -13.31 -0.78
N ARG A 10 -0.53 -12.30 -1.05
CA ARG A 10 0.26 -12.10 -2.29
C ARG A 10 -0.55 -11.85 -3.56
N GLY A 11 -1.87 -11.71 -3.46
CA GLY A 11 -2.76 -11.46 -4.59
C GLY A 11 -2.78 -9.99 -4.98
N ALA A 12 -2.49 -9.67 -6.25
CA ALA A 12 -2.58 -8.31 -6.76
C ALA A 12 -4.01 -7.75 -6.63
N THR A 13 -5.02 -8.55 -6.98
CA THR A 13 -6.44 -8.19 -6.82
C THR A 13 -6.82 -7.94 -5.37
N ALA A 14 -6.38 -8.80 -4.44
CA ALA A 14 -6.65 -8.64 -3.02
C ALA A 14 -6.01 -7.38 -2.45
N THR A 15 -4.80 -7.05 -2.92
CA THR A 15 -4.08 -5.82 -2.54
C THR A 15 -4.83 -4.58 -3.02
N SER A 16 -5.26 -4.55 -4.29
CA SER A 16 -6.05 -3.44 -4.83
C SER A 16 -7.37 -3.27 -4.08
N ALA A 17 -8.12 -4.36 -3.86
CA ALA A 17 -9.40 -4.32 -3.17
C ALA A 17 -9.25 -3.81 -1.73
N ALA A 18 -8.23 -4.26 -1.00
CA ALA A 18 -7.95 -3.80 0.35
C ALA A 18 -7.73 -2.28 0.42
N LEU A 19 -7.03 -1.71 -0.57
CA LEU A 19 -6.74 -0.28 -0.62
C LEU A 19 -7.94 0.55 -1.06
N GLU A 20 -8.78 0.03 -1.96
CA GLU A 20 -10.06 0.65 -2.30
C GLU A 20 -11.01 0.70 -1.11
N ILE A 21 -11.10 -0.39 -0.34
CA ILE A 21 -11.87 -0.45 0.91
C ILE A 21 -11.31 0.58 1.89
N ALA A 22 -9.99 0.59 2.12
CA ALA A 22 -9.36 1.56 3.01
C ALA A 22 -9.67 3.01 2.61
N ARG A 23 -9.62 3.33 1.31
CA ARG A 23 -9.97 4.66 0.81
C ARG A 23 -11.44 4.99 1.07
N ASN A 24 -12.36 4.11 0.70
CA ASN A 24 -13.79 4.34 0.83
C ASN A 24 -14.22 4.47 2.30
N GLU A 25 -13.55 3.74 3.18
CA GLU A 25 -13.73 3.80 4.64
C GLU A 25 -13.02 5.00 5.29
N GLY A 26 -12.21 5.76 4.54
CA GLY A 26 -11.46 6.87 5.09
C GLY A 26 -10.40 6.45 6.12
N CYS A 27 -9.75 5.31 5.91
CA CYS A 27 -8.61 4.89 6.72
C CYS A 27 -7.44 5.88 6.59
N ASP A 28 -6.85 6.27 7.71
CA ASP A 28 -5.70 7.17 7.75
C ASP A 28 -4.39 6.40 7.61
N VAL A 29 -4.34 5.17 8.13
CA VAL A 29 -3.19 4.27 8.04
C VAL A 29 -3.63 2.87 7.64
N VAL A 30 -2.92 2.27 6.67
CA VAL A 30 -3.09 0.86 6.29
C VAL A 30 -1.77 0.13 6.49
N MET A 31 -1.76 -0.90 7.32
CA MET A 31 -0.63 -1.79 7.51
C MET A 31 -0.93 -3.09 6.76
N MET A 32 -0.18 -3.34 5.69
CA MET A 32 -0.43 -4.46 4.79
C MET A 32 0.70 -5.47 4.85
N GLN A 33 0.36 -6.75 4.98
CA GLN A 33 1.29 -7.87 4.82
C GLN A 33 0.99 -8.65 3.55
N GLU A 34 2.01 -9.31 3.00
CA GLU A 34 1.91 -10.16 1.81
C GLU A 34 1.26 -9.43 0.63
N LEU A 35 1.62 -8.17 0.39
CA LEU A 35 1.11 -7.41 -0.74
C LEU A 35 1.48 -8.04 -2.09
N GLY A 36 0.49 -8.05 -2.99
CA GLY A 36 0.53 -8.49 -4.39
C GLY A 36 0.99 -7.40 -5.35
N GLY A 37 1.39 -7.80 -6.56
CA GLY A 37 1.83 -6.89 -7.62
C GLY A 37 3.31 -7.03 -7.97
N SER A 38 3.73 -6.35 -9.04
CA SER A 38 5.13 -6.29 -9.46
C SER A 38 5.85 -5.18 -8.68
N PHE A 39 7.01 -5.51 -8.13
CA PHE A 39 7.97 -4.56 -7.54
C PHE A 39 9.25 -4.48 -8.39
N ALA A 40 9.27 -5.19 -9.52
CA ALA A 40 10.39 -5.15 -10.45
C ALA A 40 10.34 -3.80 -11.18
N ASP A 41 11.40 -3.03 -10.97
CA ASP A 41 11.80 -1.80 -11.67
C ASP A 41 10.66 -0.86 -12.07
N LEU A 42 10.44 0.15 -11.22
CA LEU A 42 9.71 1.39 -11.50
C LEU A 42 8.20 1.27 -11.81
N GLY A 43 7.65 0.05 -11.85
CA GLY A 43 6.24 -0.23 -12.09
C GLY A 43 5.40 -0.21 -10.81
N THR A 44 5.13 0.98 -10.29
CA THR A 44 4.20 1.31 -9.18
C THR A 44 3.09 0.29 -8.92
N LEU A 45 2.89 -0.06 -7.64
CA LEU A 45 1.58 -0.47 -7.10
C LEU A 45 0.47 0.37 -7.77
N PRO A 46 -0.72 -0.21 -8.05
CA PRO A 46 -1.70 0.35 -8.99
C PRO A 46 -1.81 1.87 -8.84
N ARG A 47 -1.56 2.57 -9.95
CA ARG A 47 -1.48 4.03 -10.16
C ARG A 47 -2.49 4.87 -9.35
N ILE A 48 -3.60 4.27 -8.93
CA ILE A 48 -4.66 4.81 -8.06
C ILE A 48 -4.16 5.20 -6.65
N LEU A 49 -3.07 4.59 -6.17
CA LEU A 49 -2.60 4.76 -4.78
C LEU A 49 -1.79 6.03 -4.57
N GLY A 50 -0.96 6.42 -5.56
CA GLY A 50 -0.07 7.57 -5.43
C GLY A 50 -0.81 8.89 -5.20
N GLN A 51 -2.10 8.97 -5.54
CA GLN A 51 -2.94 10.14 -5.28
C GLN A 51 -3.52 10.20 -3.86
N HIS A 52 -3.71 9.04 -3.21
CA HIS A 52 -4.45 8.96 -1.94
C HIS A 52 -3.59 8.57 -0.75
N TYR A 53 -2.52 7.80 -0.97
CA TYR A 53 -1.65 7.30 0.08
C TYR A 53 -0.17 7.50 -0.27
N GLN A 54 0.62 7.89 0.72
CA GLN A 54 2.07 7.75 0.72
C GLN A 54 2.41 6.32 1.16
N ILE A 55 3.38 5.69 0.50
CA ILE A 55 3.76 4.29 0.76
C ILE A 55 5.14 4.27 1.41
N TYR A 56 5.25 3.52 2.50
CA TYR A 56 6.49 3.24 3.20
C TYR A 56 6.78 1.74 3.11
N LEU A 57 7.98 1.42 2.64
CA LEU A 57 8.48 0.06 2.52
C LEU A 57 9.63 -0.15 3.51
N PRO A 58 9.80 -1.36 4.05
CA PRO A 58 10.97 -1.69 4.86
C PRO A 58 12.25 -1.57 4.02
N ALA A 59 13.34 -1.20 4.67
CA ALA A 59 14.67 -1.33 4.06
C ALA A 59 14.89 -2.79 3.68
N SER A 60 15.17 -3.05 2.40
CA SER A 60 15.42 -4.38 1.86
C SER A 60 16.47 -4.28 0.76
N SER A 61 17.19 -5.37 0.53
CA SER A 61 18.15 -5.45 -0.57
C SER A 61 17.43 -5.34 -1.92
N ASP A 62 18.13 -4.79 -2.91
CA ASP A 62 17.60 -4.68 -4.27
C ASP A 62 17.12 -6.04 -4.80
N GLY A 63 15.98 -6.03 -5.49
CA GLY A 63 15.36 -7.24 -6.02
C GLY A 63 14.58 -8.08 -5.00
N VAL A 64 14.61 -7.74 -3.71
CA VAL A 64 13.78 -8.42 -2.70
C VAL A 64 12.39 -7.81 -2.70
N ARG A 65 11.39 -8.63 -3.01
CA ARG A 65 9.99 -8.22 -2.91
C ARG A 65 9.61 -7.88 -1.46
N PRO A 66 9.09 -6.67 -1.19
CA PRO A 66 8.60 -6.31 0.13
C PRO A 66 7.49 -7.25 0.60
N ARG A 67 7.58 -7.69 1.86
CA ARG A 67 6.56 -8.52 2.51
C ARG A 67 5.54 -7.70 3.28
N VAL A 68 5.86 -6.45 3.58
CA VAL A 68 4.99 -5.51 4.28
C VAL A 68 5.08 -4.14 3.64
N ALA A 69 4.02 -3.35 3.78
CA ALA A 69 3.99 -1.95 3.43
C ALA A 69 3.06 -1.18 4.39
N THR A 70 3.42 0.06 4.68
CA THR A 70 2.56 0.99 5.42
C THR A 70 2.10 2.09 4.47
N TYR A 71 0.79 2.26 4.35
CA TYR A 71 0.17 3.32 3.58
C TYR A 71 -0.33 4.39 4.55
N VAL A 72 0.03 5.65 4.33
CA VAL A 72 -0.44 6.79 5.12
C VAL A 72 -1.24 7.71 4.21
N ARG A 73 -2.47 8.01 4.60
CA ARG A 73 -3.38 8.83 3.80
C ARG A 73 -2.78 10.22 3.59
N LYS A 74 -2.81 10.71 2.35
CA LYS A 74 -2.43 12.08 2.04
C LYS A 74 -3.53 13.04 2.52
N HIS A 75 -3.14 14.08 3.24
CA HIS A 75 -4.07 15.05 3.83
C HIS A 75 -4.00 16.44 3.19
N GLY A 76 -3.66 16.55 1.91
CA GLY A 76 -3.49 17.84 1.22
C GLY A 76 -2.34 18.69 1.77
N LEU A 77 -1.52 18.12 2.66
CA LEU A 77 -0.29 18.70 3.17
C LEU A 77 0.83 18.44 2.14
N ALA A 78 1.71 19.41 1.95
CA ALA A 78 2.68 19.44 0.84
C ALA A 78 3.94 18.58 1.04
N TRP A 79 3.92 17.61 1.96
CA TRP A 79 5.08 16.77 2.28
C TRP A 79 5.06 15.43 1.54
#